data_AF-A8X1K1-F1
#
_entry.id   AF-A8X1K1-F1
#
_cell.length_a   1.000
_cell.length_b   1.000
_cell.length_c   1.000
_cell.angle_alpha   90.00
_cell.angle_beta   90.00
_cell.angle_gamma   90.00
#
_symmetry.space_group_name_H-M   'P 1'
#
loop_
_entity.id
_entity.type
_entity.pdbx_description
1 polymer ?
#
loop_
_entity_poly.entity_id
_entity_poly.type
_entity_poly.pdbx_seq_one_letter_code
_entity_poly.pdbx_strand_id
1 'polypeptide(L)'
;MDEMTRLFSPSCWVPGKSRDEVMNEFFAGIMEAYDSLMSNNTIQKDLDIPYGPDENQKVDVYGDVQDNLLIFFHGGYWVEGDRKYCLTPVPATLDGGFAFASLGYGLATNGRTLSDCVSDAVKGVEFLLQKYPNASNIHIGGHSAGAHLAFQAAVKVHSPSIKGLLLFAGVYFLEELVGTEIGNAINLTIDQAKLNSCDPTLLDGMFLRKSVTWNL
;
A
#
# COMPACT_ATOMS: atom_id res chain seq x y z
N MET A 1 19.50 -4.92 -15.57
CA MET A 1 18.50 -3.87 -15.81
C MET A 1 18.58 -3.40 -17.24
N ASP A 2 17.67 -3.89 -18.06
CA ASP A 2 17.39 -3.35 -19.40
C ASP A 2 16.76 -1.95 -19.32
N GLU A 3 16.68 -1.28 -20.48
CA GLU A 3 16.20 0.10 -20.59
C GLU A 3 14.74 0.25 -20.13
N MET A 4 13.86 -0.71 -20.46
CA MET A 4 12.46 -0.67 -20.06
C MET A 4 12.32 -0.83 -18.54
N THR A 5 13.02 -1.79 -17.95
CA THR A 5 13.06 -1.94 -16.47
C THR A 5 13.56 -0.67 -15.79
N ARG A 6 14.51 0.05 -16.39
CA ARG A 6 15.03 1.31 -15.83
C ARG A 6 13.96 2.42 -15.77
N LEU A 7 13.07 2.51 -16.76
CA LEU A 7 11.95 3.47 -16.73
C LEU A 7 11.03 3.24 -15.53
N PHE A 8 10.85 1.98 -15.13
CA PHE A 8 10.06 1.57 -13.97
C PHE A 8 10.90 1.37 -12.70
N SER A 9 12.10 1.93 -12.61
CA SER A 9 12.94 1.85 -11.42
C SER A 9 13.13 3.24 -10.83
N PRO A 10 12.24 3.73 -9.93
CA PRO A 10 12.30 5.08 -9.38
C PRO A 10 13.67 5.45 -8.77
N SER A 11 14.38 4.48 -8.20
CA SER A 11 15.72 4.66 -7.64
C SER A 11 16.78 5.05 -8.68
N CYS A 12 16.51 4.90 -9.97
CA CYS A 12 17.39 5.32 -11.06
C CYS A 12 17.23 6.81 -11.45
N TRP A 13 16.29 7.54 -10.84
CA TRP A 13 15.88 8.88 -11.28
C TRP A 13 16.13 9.99 -10.25
N VAL A 14 16.80 9.71 -9.13
CA VAL A 14 17.17 10.74 -8.15
C VAL A 14 18.42 11.49 -8.62
N PRO A 15 18.35 12.82 -8.84
CA PRO A 15 19.49 13.59 -9.32
C PRO A 15 20.69 13.52 -8.37
N GLY A 16 21.87 13.24 -8.92
CA GLY A 16 23.12 13.26 -8.17
C GLY A 16 23.35 12.04 -7.26
N LYS A 17 22.50 11.00 -7.33
CA LYS A 17 22.68 9.75 -6.59
C LYS A 17 22.65 8.54 -7.52
N SER A 18 23.45 7.54 -7.19
CA SER A 18 23.33 6.21 -7.78
C SER A 18 22.10 5.48 -7.24
N ARG A 19 21.65 4.47 -7.98
CA ARG A 19 20.54 3.60 -7.54
C ARG A 19 20.78 3.02 -6.14
N ASP A 20 21.99 2.52 -5.89
CA ASP A 20 22.31 1.86 -4.63
C ASP A 20 22.31 2.84 -3.46
N GLU A 21 22.80 4.07 -3.65
CA GLU A 21 22.69 5.14 -2.64
C GLU A 21 21.22 5.44 -2.31
N VAL A 22 20.37 5.57 -3.33
CA VAL A 22 18.94 5.83 -3.13
C VAL A 22 18.26 4.68 -2.37
N MET A 23 18.53 3.43 -2.76
CA MET A 23 17.94 2.27 -2.09
C MET A 23 18.42 2.18 -0.63
N ASN A 24 19.72 2.38 -0.38
CA ASN A 24 20.28 2.34 0.96
C ASN A 24 19.68 3.42 1.88
N GLU A 25 19.57 4.66 1.39
CA GLU A 25 18.93 5.74 2.14
C GLU A 25 17.44 5.48 2.40
N PHE A 26 16.73 4.95 1.39
CA PHE A 26 15.33 4.60 1.53
C PHE A 26 15.12 3.56 2.63
N PHE A 27 15.89 2.46 2.62
CA PHE A 27 15.80 1.43 3.66
C PHE A 27 16.26 1.93 5.03
N ALA A 28 17.29 2.78 5.08
CA ALA A 28 17.70 3.42 6.33
C ALA A 28 16.55 4.26 6.93
N GLY A 29 15.86 5.04 6.11
CA GLY A 29 14.69 5.82 6.53
C GLY A 29 13.52 4.96 6.98
N ILE A 30 13.28 3.81 6.33
CA ILE A 30 12.27 2.82 6.78
C ILE A 30 12.62 2.31 8.19
N MET A 31 13.86 1.88 8.40
CA MET A 31 14.31 1.34 9.68
C MET A 31 14.25 2.40 10.79
N GLU A 32 14.71 3.62 10.50
CA GLU A 32 14.64 4.73 11.45
C GLU A 32 13.19 5.04 11.85
N ALA A 33 12.26 5.08 10.89
CA ALA A 33 10.85 5.30 11.16
C ALA A 33 10.24 4.19 12.01
N TYR A 34 10.58 2.93 11.72
CA TYR A 34 10.15 1.78 12.52
C TYR A 34 10.68 1.88 13.96
N ASP A 35 11.99 2.08 14.13
CA ASP A 35 12.63 2.15 15.46
C ASP A 35 12.11 3.33 16.28
N SER A 36 11.94 4.49 15.64
CA SER A 36 11.35 5.67 16.27
C SER A 36 9.91 5.42 16.71
N LEU A 37 9.11 4.73 15.89
CA LEU A 37 7.72 4.46 16.22
C LEU A 37 7.62 3.42 17.34
N MET A 38 8.43 2.37 17.29
CA MET A 38 8.42 1.30 18.29
C MET A 38 8.92 1.77 19.67
N SER A 39 9.90 2.68 19.71
CA SER A 39 10.39 3.28 20.97
C SER A 39 9.46 4.35 21.56
N ASN A 40 8.48 4.84 20.80
CA ASN A 40 7.57 5.89 21.26
C ASN A 40 6.43 5.32 22.14
N ASN A 41 6.57 5.40 23.47
CA ASN A 41 5.57 4.88 24.40
C ASN A 41 4.28 5.72 24.54
N THR A 42 4.18 6.88 23.90
CA THR A 42 2.96 7.72 23.95
C THR A 42 1.95 7.33 22.87
N ILE A 43 2.38 6.59 21.85
CA ILE A 43 1.51 6.10 20.79
C ILE A 43 0.99 4.71 21.17
N GLN A 44 -0.33 4.56 21.26
CA GLN A 44 -0.99 3.25 21.38
C GLN A 44 -0.72 2.41 20.12
N LYS A 45 -0.41 1.13 20.32
CA LYS A 45 -0.09 0.18 19.23
C LYS A 45 -0.81 -1.14 19.48
N ASP A 46 -1.50 -1.63 18.47
CA ASP A 46 -2.03 -2.99 18.40
C ASP A 46 -1.35 -3.67 17.20
N LEU A 47 -0.43 -4.60 17.48
CA LEU A 47 0.51 -5.14 16.49
C LEU A 47 0.19 -6.60 16.17
N ASP A 48 0.62 -7.05 15.00
CA ASP A 48 0.54 -8.44 14.55
C ASP A 48 -0.88 -9.01 14.50
N ILE A 49 -1.89 -8.16 14.26
CA ILE A 49 -3.31 -8.57 14.22
C ILE A 49 -3.55 -9.38 12.94
N PRO A 50 -3.86 -10.69 13.01
CA PRO A 50 -4.06 -11.50 11.82
C PRO A 50 -5.45 -11.27 11.22
N TYR A 51 -5.50 -11.18 9.87
CA TYR A 51 -6.75 -11.21 9.10
C TYR A 51 -6.80 -12.39 8.11
N GLY A 52 -5.69 -13.12 7.97
CA GLY A 52 -5.56 -14.30 7.13
C GLY A 52 -4.48 -15.27 7.63
N PRO A 53 -4.32 -16.43 6.96
CA PRO A 53 -3.37 -17.46 7.36
C PRO A 53 -1.88 -17.17 7.07
N ASP A 54 -1.56 -16.23 6.18
CA ASP A 54 -0.19 -15.90 5.81
C ASP A 54 0.45 -14.91 6.80
N GLU A 55 1.77 -14.99 7.00
CA GLU A 55 2.49 -14.11 7.92
C GLU A 55 2.38 -12.62 7.56
N ASN A 56 2.28 -12.30 6.27
CA ASN A 56 2.06 -10.94 5.81
C ASN A 56 0.58 -10.53 5.80
N GLN A 57 -0.36 -11.46 5.99
CA GLN A 57 -1.79 -11.15 6.15
C GLN A 57 -2.11 -10.71 7.59
N LYS A 58 -1.41 -9.66 8.02
CA LYS A 58 -1.53 -9.01 9.32
C LYS A 58 -1.64 -7.50 9.17
N VAL A 59 -2.18 -6.85 10.19
CA VAL A 59 -2.25 -5.39 10.30
C VAL A 59 -1.66 -4.93 11.62
N ASP A 60 -0.90 -3.82 11.56
CA ASP A 60 -0.48 -3.07 12.74
C ASP A 60 -1.29 -1.78 12.81
N VAL A 61 -1.91 -1.50 13.95
CA VAL A 61 -2.75 -0.30 14.17
C VAL A 61 -2.09 0.61 15.19
N TYR A 62 -1.99 1.89 14.84
CA TYR A 62 -1.40 2.94 15.65
C TYR A 62 -2.46 4.01 15.95
N GLY A 63 -2.56 4.39 17.22
CA GLY A 63 -3.61 5.30 17.71
C GLY A 63 -4.93 4.60 18.03
N ASP A 64 -5.91 5.38 18.50
CA ASP A 64 -7.24 4.89 18.87
C ASP A 64 -8.22 5.04 17.70
N VAL A 65 -8.81 3.92 17.25
CA VAL A 65 -9.73 3.91 16.12
C VAL A 65 -11.13 4.28 16.60
N GLN A 66 -11.47 5.56 16.44
CA GLN A 66 -12.82 6.09 16.69
C GLN A 66 -13.60 6.19 15.36
N ASP A 67 -13.71 7.40 14.79
CA ASP A 67 -14.39 7.63 13.51
C ASP A 67 -13.42 7.66 12.30
N ASN A 68 -12.20 8.16 12.53
CA ASN A 68 -11.21 8.44 11.49
C ASN A 68 -10.14 7.35 11.44
N LEU A 69 -10.00 6.68 10.29
CA LEU A 69 -8.99 5.63 10.07
C LEU A 69 -8.33 5.77 8.70
N LEU A 70 -7.01 5.77 8.66
CA LEU A 70 -6.24 5.61 7.43
C LEU A 70 -5.74 4.17 7.34
N ILE A 71 -6.18 3.43 6.32
CA ILE A 71 -5.65 2.11 5.97
C ILE A 71 -4.55 2.32 4.93
N PHE A 72 -3.35 1.81 5.16
CA PHE A 72 -2.20 2.09 4.30
C PHE A 72 -1.45 0.83 3.88
N PHE A 73 -1.11 0.74 2.60
CA PHE A 73 -0.36 -0.37 2.02
C PHE A 73 1.07 0.05 1.65
N HIS A 74 2.04 -0.81 1.97
CA HIS A 74 3.44 -0.62 1.57
C HIS A 74 3.66 -0.88 0.07
N GLY A 75 4.79 -0.41 -0.46
CA GLY A 75 5.23 -0.66 -1.84
C GLY A 75 6.13 -1.90 -1.96
N GLY A 76 6.98 -1.94 -3.00
CA GLY A 76 7.93 -3.06 -3.20
C GLY A 76 7.55 -3.99 -4.36
N TYR A 77 6.89 -3.46 -5.40
CA TYR A 77 6.51 -4.21 -6.61
C TYR A 77 5.83 -5.56 -6.35
N TRP A 78 5.05 -5.64 -5.26
CA TRP A 78 4.34 -6.83 -4.80
C TRP A 78 5.25 -8.04 -4.49
N VAL A 79 6.57 -7.89 -4.49
CA VAL A 79 7.56 -8.96 -4.26
C VAL A 79 8.39 -8.76 -3.02
N GLU A 80 8.33 -7.58 -2.41
CA GLU A 80 9.14 -7.20 -1.26
C GLU A 80 8.34 -6.35 -0.27
N GLY A 81 8.74 -6.44 1.00
CA GLY A 81 8.23 -5.64 2.10
C GLY A 81 7.17 -6.34 2.93
N ASP A 82 6.81 -5.66 4.01
CA ASP A 82 5.72 -6.04 4.90
C ASP A 82 5.07 -4.76 5.49
N ARG A 83 4.08 -4.95 6.36
CA ARG A 83 3.38 -3.85 7.05
C ARG A 83 4.27 -2.96 7.94
N LYS A 84 5.53 -3.32 8.18
CA LYS A 84 6.49 -2.54 8.95
C LYS A 84 7.30 -1.59 8.08
N TYR A 85 7.21 -1.71 6.74
CA TYR A 85 8.04 -0.94 5.81
C TYR A 85 7.56 0.51 5.57
N CYS A 86 6.30 0.84 5.79
CA CYS A 86 5.75 2.15 5.41
C CYS A 86 5.10 2.87 6.60
N LEU A 87 5.91 3.13 7.63
CA LEU A 87 5.46 3.74 8.89
C LEU A 87 5.78 5.23 9.01
N THR A 88 6.53 5.81 8.06
CA THR A 88 6.84 7.25 8.00
C THR A 88 5.60 8.16 8.06
N PRO A 89 4.42 7.80 7.52
CA PRO A 89 3.24 8.68 7.60
C PRO A 89 2.49 8.61 8.94
N VAL A 90 2.85 7.69 9.85
CA VAL A 90 2.11 7.46 11.10
C VAL A 90 2.01 8.73 11.95
N PRO A 91 3.09 9.47 12.28
CA PRO A 91 2.98 10.64 13.14
C PRO A 91 2.07 11.73 12.56
N ALA A 92 2.24 12.06 11.28
CA ALA A 92 1.40 13.05 10.60
C ALA A 92 -0.07 12.63 10.52
N THR A 93 -0.34 11.33 10.41
CA THR A 93 -1.71 10.78 10.41
C THR A 93 -2.37 10.96 11.77
N LEU A 94 -1.65 10.63 12.85
CA LEU A 94 -2.13 10.79 14.22
C LEU A 94 -2.38 12.27 14.57
N ASP A 95 -1.47 13.17 14.18
CA ASP A 95 -1.63 14.62 14.35
C ASP A 95 -2.83 15.17 13.56
N GLY A 96 -3.16 14.54 12.43
CA GLY A 96 -4.35 14.81 11.64
C GLY A 96 -5.65 14.28 12.25
N GLY A 97 -5.59 13.59 13.40
CA GLY A 97 -6.75 13.03 14.10
C GLY A 97 -7.27 11.72 13.52
N PHE A 98 -6.44 10.99 12.76
CA PHE A 98 -6.74 9.66 12.22
C PHE A 98 -5.92 8.61 12.96
N ALA A 99 -6.53 7.46 13.26
CA ALA A 99 -5.74 6.26 13.53
C ALA A 99 -5.11 5.76 12.22
N PHE A 100 -3.99 5.02 12.32
CA PHE A 100 -3.28 4.47 11.17
C PHE A 100 -3.27 2.94 11.24
N ALA A 101 -3.77 2.27 10.21
CA ALA A 101 -3.67 0.83 10.03
C ALA A 101 -2.68 0.52 8.89
N SER A 102 -1.50 0.03 9.24
CA SER A 102 -0.54 -0.50 8.28
C SER A 102 -0.92 -1.93 7.90
N LEU A 103 -1.51 -2.09 6.72
CA LEU A 103 -2.09 -3.35 6.27
C LEU A 103 -1.11 -4.11 5.36
N GLY A 104 -0.65 -5.27 5.83
CA GLY A 104 0.19 -6.17 5.05
C GLY A 104 -0.63 -6.98 4.03
N TYR A 105 0.06 -7.66 3.12
CA TYR A 105 -0.52 -8.59 2.15
C TYR A 105 0.52 -9.64 1.74
N GLY A 106 0.07 -10.85 1.39
CA GLY A 106 0.99 -11.88 0.90
C GLY A 106 1.55 -11.49 -0.47
N LEU A 107 2.86 -11.68 -0.67
CA LEU A 107 3.60 -11.26 -1.86
C LEU A 107 3.30 -12.16 -3.07
N ALA A 108 3.48 -11.64 -4.29
CA ALA A 108 3.32 -12.35 -5.56
C ALA A 108 4.55 -13.22 -5.89
N THR A 109 4.98 -14.01 -4.91
CA THR A 109 6.13 -14.92 -4.98
C THR A 109 5.70 -16.32 -4.59
N ASN A 110 6.57 -17.33 -4.80
CA ASN A 110 6.32 -18.70 -4.38
C ASN A 110 5.01 -19.31 -4.92
N GLY A 111 4.65 -18.96 -6.16
CA GLY A 111 3.45 -19.45 -6.84
C GLY A 111 2.19 -18.60 -6.62
N ARG A 112 2.26 -17.55 -5.79
CA ARG A 112 1.20 -16.55 -5.67
C ARG A 112 1.26 -15.54 -6.82
N THR A 113 0.10 -15.00 -7.16
CA THR A 113 -0.09 -14.04 -8.26
C THR A 113 -0.36 -12.63 -7.73
N LEU A 114 -0.30 -11.64 -8.62
CA LEU A 114 -0.76 -10.28 -8.31
C LEU A 114 -2.25 -10.25 -7.91
N SER A 115 -3.08 -11.10 -8.52
CA SER A 115 -4.49 -11.22 -8.16
C SER A 115 -4.68 -11.70 -6.72
N ASP A 116 -3.78 -12.55 -6.20
CA ASP A 116 -3.80 -12.96 -4.79
C ASP A 116 -3.45 -11.79 -3.86
N CYS A 117 -2.49 -10.94 -4.23
CA CYS A 117 -2.16 -9.72 -3.49
C CYS A 117 -3.38 -8.77 -3.42
N VAL A 118 -4.08 -8.59 -4.54
CA VAL A 118 -5.32 -7.79 -4.60
C VAL A 118 -6.42 -8.42 -3.74
N SER A 119 -6.58 -9.74 -3.77
CA SER A 119 -7.54 -10.44 -2.91
C SER A 119 -7.25 -10.21 -1.43
N ASP A 120 -5.98 -10.24 -1.04
CA ASP A 120 -5.56 -10.01 0.34
C ASP A 120 -5.80 -8.57 0.78
N ALA A 121 -5.55 -7.59 -0.09
CA ALA A 121 -5.82 -6.19 0.18
C ALA A 121 -7.32 -5.95 0.42
N VAL A 122 -8.18 -6.54 -0.41
CA VAL A 122 -9.65 -6.48 -0.25
C VAL A 122 -10.08 -7.09 1.09
N LYS A 123 -9.64 -8.32 1.39
CA LYS A 123 -9.98 -9.02 2.64
C LYS A 123 -9.51 -8.25 3.87
N GLY A 124 -8.31 -7.66 3.82
CA GLY A 124 -7.76 -6.87 4.90
C GLY A 124 -8.57 -5.60 5.16
N VAL A 125 -9.02 -4.91 4.12
CA VAL A 125 -9.91 -3.75 4.25
C VAL A 125 -11.27 -4.16 4.81
N GLU A 126 -11.89 -5.22 4.30
CA GLU A 126 -13.15 -5.75 4.82
C GLU A 126 -13.05 -6.15 6.29
N PHE A 127 -11.95 -6.80 6.68
CA PHE A 127 -11.65 -7.13 8.06
C PHE A 127 -11.59 -5.88 8.96
N LEU A 128 -10.91 -4.81 8.52
CA LEU A 128 -10.84 -3.56 9.29
C LEU A 128 -12.18 -2.86 9.39
N LEU A 129 -13.00 -2.87 8.33
CA LEU A 129 -14.38 -2.36 8.37
C LEU A 129 -15.25 -3.10 9.39
N GLN A 130 -15.09 -4.43 9.48
CA GLN A 130 -15.83 -5.25 10.45
C GLN A 130 -15.31 -5.08 11.88
N LYS A 131 -13.98 -4.98 12.06
CA LYS A 131 -13.34 -4.80 13.37
C LYS A 131 -13.63 -3.41 13.96
N TYR A 132 -13.77 -2.39 13.11
CA TYR A 132 -14.03 -1.01 13.51
C TYR A 132 -15.33 -0.46 12.90
N PRO A 133 -16.50 -0.99 13.30
CA PRO A 133 -17.79 -0.64 12.68
C PRO A 133 -18.22 0.81 12.94
N ASN A 134 -17.59 1.48 13.91
CA ASN A 134 -17.85 2.89 14.23
C ASN A 134 -17.04 3.86 13.34
N ALA A 135 -16.02 3.38 12.62
CA ALA A 135 -15.22 4.21 11.74
C ALA A 135 -16.01 4.49 10.44
N SER A 136 -16.46 5.74 10.28
CA SER A 136 -17.26 6.17 9.13
C SER A 136 -16.52 7.14 8.19
N ASN A 137 -15.34 7.60 8.60
CA ASN A 137 -14.45 8.46 7.84
C ASN A 137 -13.12 7.77 7.53
N ILE A 138 -13.17 6.77 6.66
CA ILE A 138 -12.03 5.90 6.34
C ILE A 138 -11.35 6.39 5.07
N HIS A 139 -10.04 6.53 5.13
CA HIS A 139 -9.21 6.79 3.97
C HIS A 139 -8.38 5.54 3.68
N ILE A 140 -8.17 5.24 2.40
CA ILE A 140 -7.28 4.14 1.97
C ILE A 140 -6.13 4.75 1.19
N GLY A 141 -4.91 4.36 1.50
CA GLY A 141 -3.73 4.87 0.83
C GLY A 141 -2.66 3.82 0.64
N GLY A 142 -1.63 4.21 -0.09
CA GLY A 142 -0.46 3.38 -0.27
C GLY A 142 0.63 4.09 -1.06
N HIS A 143 1.80 3.47 -1.06
CA HIS A 143 2.96 3.94 -1.82
C HIS A 143 3.33 2.94 -2.92
N SER A 144 3.59 3.41 -4.13
CA SER A 144 4.03 2.57 -5.26
C SER A 144 3.05 1.41 -5.52
N ALA A 145 3.49 0.16 -5.45
CA ALA A 145 2.63 -1.03 -5.52
C ALA A 145 1.49 -1.03 -4.49
N GLY A 146 1.67 -0.40 -3.33
CA GLY A 146 0.63 -0.24 -2.32
C GLY A 146 -0.45 0.76 -2.74
N ALA A 147 -0.11 1.78 -3.52
CA ALA A 147 -1.12 2.71 -4.07
C ALA A 147 -2.03 2.00 -5.08
N HIS A 148 -1.46 1.06 -5.85
CA HIS A 148 -2.22 0.16 -6.71
C HIS A 148 -3.19 -0.73 -5.91
N LEU A 149 -2.72 -1.35 -4.82
CA LEU A 149 -3.56 -2.17 -3.95
C LEU A 149 -4.64 -1.35 -3.24
N ALA A 150 -4.31 -0.14 -2.79
CA ALA A 150 -5.26 0.80 -2.19
C ALA A 150 -6.41 1.13 -3.15
N PHE A 151 -6.09 1.42 -4.41
CA PHE A 151 -7.09 1.63 -5.45
C PHE A 151 -7.97 0.40 -5.63
N GLN A 152 -7.36 -0.77 -5.84
CA GLN A 152 -8.08 -2.02 -6.11
C GLN A 152 -9.00 -2.42 -4.95
N ALA A 153 -8.52 -2.28 -3.70
CA ALA A 153 -9.32 -2.56 -2.52
C ALA A 153 -10.50 -1.59 -2.41
N ALA A 154 -10.27 -0.30 -2.64
CA ALA A 154 -11.33 0.71 -2.55
C ALA A 154 -12.48 0.47 -3.53
N VAL A 155 -12.18 0.19 -4.80
CA VAL A 155 -13.21 -0.04 -5.84
C VAL A 155 -13.94 -1.37 -5.66
N LYS A 156 -13.27 -2.40 -5.15
CA LYS A 156 -13.87 -3.73 -4.94
C LYS A 156 -14.71 -3.81 -3.67
N VAL A 157 -14.28 -3.13 -2.61
CA VAL A 157 -15.02 -3.07 -1.34
C VAL A 157 -16.19 -2.07 -1.44
N HIS A 158 -15.99 -0.94 -2.12
CA HIS A 158 -17.02 0.08 -2.40
C HIS A 158 -17.87 0.45 -1.16
N SER A 159 -17.23 0.58 0.00
CA SER A 159 -17.92 0.91 1.24
C SER A 159 -18.24 2.40 1.32
N PRO A 160 -19.44 2.81 1.77
CA PRO A 160 -19.76 4.22 1.98
C PRO A 160 -18.90 4.86 3.09
N SER A 161 -18.28 4.08 3.98
CA SER A 161 -17.34 4.61 4.98
C SER A 161 -16.02 5.07 4.38
N ILE A 162 -15.68 4.66 3.15
CA ILE A 162 -14.47 5.09 2.45
C ILE A 162 -14.71 6.50 1.87
N LYS A 163 -14.01 7.50 2.41
CA LYS A 163 -14.16 8.93 2.08
C LYS A 163 -12.98 9.52 1.33
N GLY A 164 -11.86 8.82 1.20
CA GLY A 164 -10.69 9.38 0.53
C GLY A 164 -9.66 8.35 0.10
N LEU A 165 -8.89 8.72 -0.92
CA LEU A 165 -7.76 7.96 -1.43
C LEU A 165 -6.47 8.80 -1.36
N LEU A 166 -5.40 8.20 -0.83
CA LEU A 166 -4.05 8.78 -0.77
C LEU A 166 -3.08 7.89 -1.55
N LEU A 167 -2.89 8.20 -2.84
CA LEU A 167 -2.19 7.32 -3.76
C LEU A 167 -0.83 7.95 -4.14
N PHE A 168 0.25 7.50 -3.51
CA PHE A 168 1.58 8.08 -3.67
C PHE A 168 2.42 7.28 -4.67
N ALA A 169 2.86 7.94 -5.75
CA ALA A 169 3.78 7.37 -6.74
C ALA A 169 3.35 5.98 -7.26
N GLY A 170 2.04 5.79 -7.45
CA GLY A 170 1.45 4.49 -7.81
C GLY A 170 1.69 4.06 -9.25
N VAL A 171 1.61 2.75 -9.48
CA VAL A 171 1.65 2.13 -10.80
C VAL A 171 0.28 1.53 -11.12
N TYR A 172 -0.43 2.11 -12.09
CA TYR A 172 -1.86 1.83 -12.29
C TYR A 172 -2.15 1.04 -13.57
N PHE A 173 -1.38 1.27 -14.63
CA PHE A 173 -1.46 0.52 -15.88
C PHE A 173 -0.25 -0.40 -15.97
N LEU A 174 -0.51 -1.69 -16.09
CA LEU A 174 0.49 -2.73 -15.81
C LEU A 174 1.02 -3.40 -17.08
N GLU A 175 0.43 -3.14 -18.23
CA GLU A 175 0.75 -3.82 -19.48
C GLU A 175 2.20 -3.60 -19.90
N GLU A 176 2.75 -2.40 -19.66
CA GLU A 176 4.15 -2.09 -19.97
C GLU A 176 5.14 -2.83 -19.06
N LEU A 177 4.70 -3.37 -17.91
CA LEU A 177 5.55 -4.15 -17.02
C LEU A 177 5.81 -5.57 -17.52
N VAL A 178 4.93 -6.15 -18.35
CA VAL A 178 4.92 -7.58 -18.75
C VAL A 178 6.27 -8.05 -19.33
N GLY A 179 7.03 -7.17 -19.98
CA GLY A 179 8.34 -7.48 -20.56
C GLY A 179 9.56 -7.10 -19.72
N THR A 180 9.35 -6.50 -18.54
CA THR A 180 10.42 -5.98 -17.68
C THR A 180 10.87 -7.03 -16.65
N GLU A 181 12.04 -6.83 -16.03
CA GLU A 181 12.50 -7.66 -14.90
C GLU A 181 11.46 -7.64 -13.76
N ILE A 182 10.74 -6.53 -13.57
CA ILE A 182 9.68 -6.36 -12.57
C ILE A 182 8.47 -7.25 -12.89
N GLY A 183 7.95 -7.21 -14.11
CA GLY A 183 6.82 -8.06 -14.52
C GLY A 183 7.19 -9.54 -14.48
N ASN A 184 8.41 -9.89 -14.90
CA ASN A 184 8.93 -11.25 -14.82
C ASN A 184 9.00 -11.77 -13.38
N ALA A 185 9.36 -10.92 -12.41
CA ALA A 185 9.47 -11.31 -11.00
C ALA A 185 8.15 -11.80 -10.39
N ILE A 186 7.01 -11.33 -10.92
CA ILE A 186 5.66 -11.74 -10.48
C ILE A 186 4.94 -12.63 -11.51
N ASN A 187 5.65 -13.13 -12.53
CA ASN A 187 5.09 -13.86 -13.68
C ASN A 187 3.90 -13.13 -14.34
N LEU A 188 4.01 -11.80 -14.50
CA LEU A 188 2.93 -10.97 -15.02
C LEU A 188 2.66 -11.31 -16.50
N THR A 189 1.52 -11.91 -16.78
CA THR A 189 1.03 -12.07 -18.16
C THR A 189 0.26 -10.83 -18.60
N ILE A 190 0.10 -10.64 -19.91
CA ILE A 190 -0.72 -9.54 -20.45
C ILE A 190 -2.17 -9.59 -19.94
N ASP A 191 -2.72 -10.79 -19.74
CA ASP A 191 -4.08 -10.95 -19.22
C ASP A 191 -4.16 -10.58 -17.74
N GLN A 192 -3.15 -10.97 -16.93
CA GLN A 192 -3.05 -10.54 -15.53
C GLN A 192 -2.83 -9.03 -15.41
N ALA A 193 -2.03 -8.44 -16.30
CA ALA A 193 -1.80 -7.00 -16.34
C ALA A 193 -3.10 -6.22 -16.62
N LYS A 194 -3.85 -6.62 -17.66
CA LYS A 194 -5.15 -6.01 -17.96
C LYS A 194 -6.16 -6.19 -16.84
N LEU A 195 -6.24 -7.39 -16.27
CA LEU A 195 -7.16 -7.70 -15.16
C LEU A 195 -6.86 -6.86 -13.92
N ASN A 196 -5.59 -6.63 -13.62
CA ASN A 196 -5.16 -5.96 -12.40
C ASN A 196 -4.86 -4.47 -12.61
N SER A 197 -4.93 -3.93 -13.82
CA SER A 197 -4.79 -2.49 -14.03
C SER A 197 -5.97 -1.72 -13.43
N CYS A 198 -5.71 -0.50 -12.99
CA CYS A 198 -6.70 0.36 -12.36
C CYS A 198 -7.46 1.15 -13.43
N ASP A 199 -8.75 0.85 -13.58
CA ASP A 199 -9.65 1.68 -14.39
C ASP A 199 -10.23 2.81 -13.51
N PRO A 200 -9.81 4.07 -13.72
CA PRO A 200 -10.25 5.18 -12.88
C PRO A 200 -11.76 5.44 -12.94
N THR A 201 -12.45 4.98 -13.98
CA THR A 201 -13.92 5.10 -14.07
C THR A 201 -14.63 4.27 -13.00
N LEU A 202 -13.97 3.27 -12.42
CA LEU A 202 -14.49 2.48 -11.30
C LEU A 202 -14.58 3.27 -9.98
N LEU A 203 -13.99 4.47 -9.92
CA LEU A 203 -14.18 5.40 -8.81
C LEU A 203 -15.50 6.18 -8.93
N ASP A 204 -16.15 6.17 -10.10
CA ASP A 204 -17.42 6.87 -10.30
C ASP A 204 -18.50 6.28 -9.38
N GLY A 205 -19.21 7.16 -8.68
CA GLY A 205 -20.25 6.76 -7.70
C GLY A 205 -19.74 6.53 -6.28
N MET A 206 -18.42 6.52 -6.05
CA MET A 206 -17.87 6.51 -4.69
C MET A 206 -18.03 7.88 -4.02
N PHE A 207 -18.38 7.90 -2.72
CA PHE A 207 -18.55 9.12 -1.93
C PHE A 207 -17.21 9.71 -1.44
N LEU A 208 -16.26 9.90 -2.36
CA LEU A 208 -14.94 10.45 -2.04
C LEU A 208 -15.03 11.97 -1.80
N ARG A 209 -14.63 12.41 -0.60
CA ARG A 209 -14.58 13.83 -0.22
C ARG A 209 -13.29 14.51 -0.69
N LYS A 210 -12.19 13.76 -0.81
CA LYS A 210 -10.89 14.22 -1.32
C LYS A 210 -10.14 13.04 -1.96
N SER A 211 -9.60 13.23 -3.17
CA SER A 211 -8.57 12.37 -3.75
C SER A 211 -7.28 13.18 -3.84
N VAL A 212 -6.19 12.64 -3.31
CA VAL A 212 -4.85 13.22 -3.48
C VAL A 212 -4.00 12.21 -4.22
N THR A 213 -3.73 12.49 -5.49
CA THR A 213 -2.76 11.77 -6.31
C THR A 213 -1.49 12.62 -6.38
N TRP A 214 -0.40 12.13 -5.80
CA TRP A 214 0.93 12.74 -6.02
C TRP A 214 1.64 11.91 -7.08
N ASN A 215 1.67 12.44 -8.31
CA ASN A 215 2.59 11.97 -9.34
C ASN A 215 3.86 12.82 -9.22
N LEU A 216 4.99 12.17 -8.95
CA LEU A 216 6.32 12.76 -9.15
C LEU A 216 6.72 12.60 -10.61
#